data_AF-A0A7K1SWA7-F1
#
_entry.id   AF-A0A7K1SWA7-F1
#
_cell.length_a   1.000
_cell.length_b   1.000
_cell.length_c   1.000
_cell.angle_alpha   90.00
_cell.angle_beta   90.00
_cell.angle_gamma   90.00
#
_symmetry.space_group_name_H-M   'P 1'
#
loop_
_entity.id
_entity.type
_entity.pdbx_description
1 polymer ?
#
loop_
_entity_poly.entity_id
_entity_poly.type
_entity_poly.pdbx_seq_one_letter_code
_entity_poly.pdbx_strand_id
1 'polypeptide(L)'
;MATLKTTAPATWTTAPEHIPFDASFIVNKYNTFADSQKSNHTFFFLLSLMVHGVFLVPMIGVLTYFYNGAAAPFFLATSLICFFTSLIANMGGSGIRTTVFCFAISAVIHFAMAAIMLF
;
A
#
# COMPACT_ATOMS: atom_id res chain seq x y z
N MET A 1 66.48 30.19 -17.26
CA MET A 1 66.02 29.03 -16.46
C MET A 1 64.55 29.23 -16.16
N ALA A 2 63.68 28.37 -16.70
CA ALA A 2 62.26 28.37 -16.39
C ALA A 2 61.93 27.04 -15.71
N THR A 3 61.55 27.09 -14.43
CA THR A 3 61.10 25.92 -13.66
C THR A 3 59.60 25.81 -13.81
N LEU A 4 59.13 24.69 -14.39
CA LEU A 4 57.72 24.33 -14.42
C LEU A 4 57.32 23.76 -13.06
N LYS A 5 56.48 24.48 -12.31
CA LYS A 5 55.82 23.94 -11.12
C LYS A 5 54.81 22.88 -11.57
N THR A 6 55.06 21.64 -11.19
CA THR A 6 54.10 20.54 -11.33
C THR A 6 52.87 20.82 -10.45
N THR A 7 51.70 20.89 -11.08
CA THR A 7 50.40 21.05 -10.40
C THR A 7 50.06 19.76 -9.67
N ALA A 8 49.75 19.88 -8.37
CA ALA A 8 49.32 18.76 -7.54
C ALA A 8 48.13 17.99 -8.16
N PRO A 9 48.06 16.66 -7.99
CA PRO A 9 46.95 15.87 -8.53
C PRO A 9 45.64 16.32 -7.88
N ALA A 10 44.69 16.75 -8.71
CA ALA A 10 43.34 17.08 -8.27
C ALA A 10 42.62 15.79 -7.85
N THR A 11 42.38 15.62 -6.55
CA THR A 11 41.48 14.59 -6.05
C THR A 11 40.05 15.08 -6.23
N TRP A 12 39.41 14.62 -7.32
CA TRP A 12 37.99 14.85 -7.53
C TRP A 12 37.21 14.04 -6.50
N THR A 13 36.50 14.71 -5.60
CA THR A 13 35.46 14.08 -4.80
C THR A 13 34.41 13.56 -5.77
N THR A 14 34.38 12.26 -6.02
CA THR A 14 33.31 11.62 -6.77
C THR A 14 31.99 11.96 -6.07
N ALA A 15 31.09 12.61 -6.81
CA ALA A 15 29.72 12.86 -6.34
C ALA A 15 29.11 11.53 -5.84
N PRO A 16 28.26 11.57 -4.80
CA PRO A 16 27.65 10.36 -4.27
C PRO A 16 27.02 9.56 -5.42
N GLU A 17 27.45 8.30 -5.52
CA GLU A 17 26.94 7.33 -6.49
C GLU A 17 25.42 7.33 -6.43
N HIS A 18 24.76 7.51 -7.57
CA HIS A 18 23.30 7.42 -7.66
C HIS A 18 22.93 5.97 -7.32
N ILE A 19 22.61 5.70 -6.04
CA ILE A 19 22.18 4.40 -5.59
C ILE A 19 20.96 4.02 -6.44
N PRO A 20 21.06 3.02 -7.32
CA PRO A 20 19.92 2.62 -8.12
C PRO A 20 18.80 2.20 -7.17
N PHE A 21 17.58 2.61 -7.48
CA PHE A 21 16.41 2.21 -6.72
C PHE A 21 16.33 0.69 -6.68
N ASP A 22 16.63 0.11 -5.52
CA ASP A 22 16.60 -1.33 -5.33
C ASP A 22 15.19 -1.75 -4.89
N ALA A 23 14.40 -2.25 -5.83
CA ALA A 23 13.07 -2.78 -5.54
C ALA A 23 13.10 -3.93 -4.51
N SER A 24 14.23 -4.64 -4.41
CA SER A 24 14.39 -5.72 -3.42
C SER A 24 14.37 -5.18 -1.99
N PHE A 25 14.86 -3.97 -1.76
CA PHE A 25 14.85 -3.33 -0.44
C PHE A 25 13.40 -3.10 0.07
N ILE A 26 12.50 -2.63 -0.80
CA ILE A 26 11.10 -2.38 -0.44
C ILE A 26 10.36 -3.69 -0.16
N VAL A 27 10.52 -4.68 -1.03
CA VAL A 27 9.91 -6.00 -0.84
C VAL A 27 10.42 -6.66 0.44
N ASN A 28 11.71 -6.56 0.72
CA ASN A 28 12.29 -7.13 1.93
C ASN A 28 11.77 -6.42 3.19
N LYS A 29 11.71 -5.08 3.17
CA LYS A 29 11.13 -4.28 4.25
C LYS A 29 9.65 -4.64 4.50
N TYR A 30 8.88 -4.81 3.43
CA TYR A 30 7.49 -5.28 3.52
C TYR A 30 7.40 -6.66 4.16
N ASN A 31 8.20 -7.62 3.68
CA ASN A 31 8.20 -8.98 4.21
C ASN A 31 8.58 -9.03 5.69
N THR A 32 9.60 -8.27 6.11
CA THR A 32 9.98 -8.17 7.53
C THR A 32 8.85 -7.61 8.38
N PHE A 33 8.17 -6.56 7.89
CA PHE A 33 7.00 -6.02 8.58
C PHE A 33 5.87 -7.04 8.67
N ALA A 34 5.47 -7.65 7.55
CA ALA A 34 4.37 -8.60 7.53
C ALA A 34 4.65 -9.85 8.38
N ASP A 35 5.90 -10.33 8.40
CA ASP A 35 6.29 -11.46 9.25
C ASP A 35 6.22 -11.13 10.74
N SER A 36 6.52 -9.87 11.12
CA SER A 36 6.34 -9.42 12.52
C SER A 36 4.89 -9.50 12.99
N GLN A 37 3.93 -9.52 12.06
CA GLN A 37 2.50 -9.56 12.34
C GLN A 37 1.92 -10.97 12.41
N LYS A 38 2.74 -12.02 12.24
CA LYS A 38 2.27 -13.42 12.19
C LYS A 38 1.50 -13.84 13.44
N SER A 39 1.90 -13.39 14.62
CA SER A 39 1.19 -13.66 15.89
C SER A 39 -0.20 -13.02 15.94
N ASN A 40 -0.43 -11.98 15.15
CA ASN A 40 -1.63 -11.14 15.19
C ASN A 40 -2.61 -11.48 14.06
N HIS A 41 -2.54 -12.68 13.48
CA HIS A 41 -3.37 -13.05 12.33
C HIS A 41 -4.87 -12.90 12.60
N THR A 42 -5.35 -13.35 13.76
CA THR A 42 -6.76 -13.20 14.16
C THR A 42 -7.17 -11.73 14.32
N PHE A 43 -6.24 -10.87 14.75
CA PHE A 43 -6.50 -9.43 14.82
C PHE A 43 -6.73 -8.83 13.43
N PHE A 44 -5.93 -9.22 12.42
CA PHE A 44 -6.15 -8.77 11.04
C PHE A 44 -7.50 -9.23 10.47
N PHE A 45 -7.97 -10.41 10.85
CA PHE A 45 -9.31 -10.86 10.48
C PHE A 45 -10.40 -9.97 11.10
N LEU A 46 -10.33 -9.71 12.41
CA LEU A 46 -11.27 -8.82 13.09
C LEU A 46 -11.22 -7.39 12.54
N LEU A 47 -10.02 -6.89 12.28
CA LEU A 47 -9.80 -5.58 11.68
C LEU A 47 -10.42 -5.52 10.29
N SER A 48 -10.31 -6.57 9.48
CA SER A 48 -10.95 -6.63 8.18
C SER A 48 -12.47 -6.61 8.28
N LEU A 49 -13.07 -7.32 9.24
CA LEU A 49 -14.53 -7.27 9.45
C LEU A 49 -15.01 -5.88 9.88
N MET A 50 -14.34 -5.26 10.85
CA MET A 50 -14.74 -3.96 11.37
C MET A 50 -14.47 -2.84 10.37
N VAL A 51 -13.24 -2.74 9.87
CA VAL A 51 -12.85 -1.64 8.99
C VAL A 51 -13.50 -1.78 7.62
N HIS A 52 -13.45 -2.94 6.97
CA HIS A 52 -14.04 -3.08 5.64
C HIS A 52 -15.55 -3.32 5.71
N GLY A 53 -15.98 -4.32 6.48
CA GLY A 53 -17.39 -4.74 6.52
C GLY A 53 -18.32 -3.72 7.17
N VAL A 54 -17.90 -3.10 8.28
CA VAL A 54 -18.76 -2.17 9.04
C VAL A 54 -18.55 -0.72 8.64
N PHE A 55 -17.33 -0.30 8.32
CA PHE A 55 -17.04 1.11 8.07
C PHE A 55 -16.93 1.45 6.57
N LEU A 56 -15.97 0.87 5.86
CA LEU A 56 -15.65 1.32 4.50
C LEU A 56 -16.74 0.99 3.48
N VAL A 57 -17.31 -0.21 3.50
CA VAL A 57 -18.39 -0.59 2.55
C VAL A 57 -19.63 0.30 2.76
N PRO A 58 -20.16 0.49 3.98
CA PRO A 58 -21.30 1.40 4.20
C PRO A 58 -20.96 2.86 3.89
N MET A 59 -19.75 3.31 4.21
CA MET A 59 -19.28 4.66 3.87
C MET A 59 -19.39 4.90 2.35
N ILE A 60 -18.87 3.99 1.53
CA ILE A 60 -18.99 4.10 0.07
C ILE A 60 -20.44 4.02 -0.37
N GLY A 61 -21.27 3.18 0.26
CA GLY A 61 -22.71 3.14 -0.01
C GLY A 61 -23.40 4.49 0.22
N VAL A 62 -23.07 5.16 1.32
CA VAL A 62 -23.59 6.49 1.61
C VAL A 62 -23.07 7.53 0.61
N LEU A 63 -21.77 7.54 0.31
CA LEU A 63 -21.20 8.51 -0.64
C LEU A 63 -21.77 8.35 -2.05
N THR A 64 -21.93 7.11 -2.54
CA THR A 64 -22.51 6.86 -3.86
C THR A 64 -23.96 7.29 -3.96
N TYR A 65 -24.73 7.15 -2.88
CA TYR A 65 -26.11 7.63 -2.80
C TYR A 65 -26.23 9.15 -2.97
N PHE A 66 -25.31 9.92 -2.38
CA PHE A 66 -25.37 11.38 -2.40
C PHE A 66 -24.66 12.05 -3.58
N TYR A 67 -23.52 11.51 -4.04
CA TYR A 67 -22.63 12.24 -4.97
C TYR A 67 -22.61 11.68 -6.40
N ASN A 68 -22.87 10.38 -6.62
CA ASN A 68 -22.55 9.80 -7.92
C ASN A 68 -23.44 8.59 -8.31
N GLY A 69 -24.74 8.82 -8.47
CA GLY A 69 -25.73 7.77 -8.72
C GLY A 69 -25.52 6.94 -10.00
N ALA A 70 -24.91 7.51 -11.05
CA ALA A 70 -24.67 6.78 -12.31
C ALA A 70 -23.48 5.81 -12.21
N ALA A 71 -22.42 6.19 -11.48
CA ALA A 71 -21.24 5.34 -11.25
C ALA A 71 -21.37 4.50 -9.96
N ALA A 72 -22.44 4.67 -9.19
CA ALA A 72 -22.68 3.97 -7.93
C ALA A 72 -22.51 2.44 -8.02
N PRO A 73 -23.01 1.74 -9.06
CA PRO A 73 -22.84 0.28 -9.16
C PRO A 73 -21.37 -0.14 -9.26
N PHE A 74 -20.53 0.67 -9.93
CA PHE A 74 -19.11 0.37 -10.11
C PHE A 74 -18.36 0.45 -8.77
N PHE A 75 -18.53 1.56 -8.04
CA PHE A 75 -17.84 1.76 -6.76
C PHE A 75 -18.30 0.77 -5.68
N LEU A 76 -19.60 0.43 -5.66
CA LEU A 76 -20.14 -0.59 -4.77
C LEU A 76 -19.58 -1.98 -5.10
N ALA A 77 -19.52 -2.35 -6.38
CA ALA A 77 -18.94 -3.62 -6.80
C ALA A 77 -17.45 -3.70 -6.43
N THR A 78 -16.68 -2.63 -6.66
CA THR A 78 -15.27 -2.57 -6.26
C THR A 78 -15.10 -2.70 -4.75
N SER A 79 -15.94 -2.03 -3.95
CA SER A 79 -15.91 -2.14 -2.50
C SER A 79 -16.19 -3.56 -2.02
N LEU A 80 -17.19 -4.24 -2.60
CA LEU A 80 -17.51 -5.63 -2.28
C LEU A 80 -16.38 -6.59 -2.67
N ILE A 81 -15.78 -6.42 -3.85
CA ILE A 81 -14.62 -7.23 -4.26
C ILE A 81 -13.48 -7.06 -3.25
N CYS A 82 -13.14 -5.83 -2.88
CA CYS A 82 -12.09 -5.54 -1.91
C CYS A 82 -12.37 -6.17 -0.53
N PHE A 83 -13.63 -6.08 -0.06
CA PHE A 83 -14.07 -6.71 1.18
C PHE A 83 -13.93 -8.24 1.13
N PHE A 84 -14.50 -8.88 0.11
CA PHE A 84 -14.47 -10.34 -0.01
C PHE A 84 -13.06 -10.88 -0.26
N THR A 85 -12.22 -10.20 -1.05
CA THR A 85 -10.82 -10.59 -1.22
C THR A 85 -10.07 -10.53 0.11
N SER A 86 -10.29 -9.49 0.93
CA SER A 86 -9.67 -9.38 2.26
C SER A 86 -10.19 -10.46 3.23
N LEU A 87 -11.48 -10.81 3.15
CA LEU A 87 -12.09 -11.87 3.96
C LEU A 87 -11.52 -13.24 3.56
N ILE A 88 -11.46 -13.54 2.26
CA ILE A 88 -10.88 -14.78 1.72
C ILE A 88 -9.39 -14.89 2.06
N ALA A 89 -8.62 -13.81 1.99
CA ALA A 89 -7.21 -13.83 2.40
C ALA A 89 -7.05 -14.20 3.89
N ASN A 90 -7.97 -13.74 4.75
CA ASN A 90 -7.96 -14.07 6.18
C ASN A 90 -8.47 -15.49 6.49
N MET A 91 -9.49 -15.98 5.77
CA MET A 91 -10.16 -17.26 6.08
C MET A 91 -9.71 -18.44 5.23
N GLY A 92 -9.14 -18.20 4.06
CA GLY A 92 -8.66 -19.22 3.12
C GLY A 92 -7.31 -19.84 3.50
N GLY A 93 -6.83 -19.63 4.71
CA GLY A 93 -5.52 -20.13 5.16
C GLY A 93 -4.33 -19.47 4.44
N SER A 94 -4.53 -18.28 3.85
CA SER A 94 -3.43 -17.53 3.23
C SER A 94 -2.43 -17.06 4.29
N GLY A 95 -1.16 -16.92 3.91
CA GLY A 95 -0.13 -16.44 4.83
C GLY A 95 -0.35 -14.98 5.24
N ILE A 96 0.17 -14.58 6.42
CA ILE A 96 0.03 -13.22 6.96
C ILE A 96 0.48 -12.14 5.96
N ARG A 97 1.48 -12.43 5.12
CA ARG A 97 1.95 -11.52 4.08
C ARG A 97 0.89 -11.20 3.03
N THR A 98 0.04 -12.16 2.67
CA THR A 98 -1.06 -11.90 1.73
C THR A 98 -2.17 -11.13 2.44
N THR A 99 -2.51 -11.54 3.66
CA THR A 99 -3.53 -10.89 4.49
C THR A 99 -3.28 -9.39 4.69
N VAL A 100 -2.07 -9.03 5.12
CA VAL A 100 -1.67 -7.63 5.36
C VAL A 100 -1.65 -6.84 4.05
N PHE A 101 -1.18 -7.45 2.96
CA PHE A 101 -1.13 -6.82 1.64
C PHE A 101 -2.52 -6.51 1.09
N CYS A 102 -3.41 -7.51 1.10
CA CYS A 102 -4.79 -7.35 0.66
C CYS A 102 -5.53 -6.30 1.49
N PHE A 103 -5.35 -6.31 2.81
CA PHE A 103 -5.93 -5.30 3.69
C PHE A 103 -5.44 -3.89 3.33
N ALA A 104 -4.12 -3.71 3.15
CA ALA A 104 -3.54 -2.41 2.83
C ALA A 104 -3.99 -1.87 1.46
N ILE A 105 -3.96 -2.71 0.42
CA ILE A 105 -4.43 -2.32 -0.92
C ILE A 105 -5.91 -1.98 -0.89
N SER A 106 -6.72 -2.82 -0.25
CA SER A 106 -8.16 -2.58 -0.11
C SER A 106 -8.43 -1.23 0.56
N ALA A 107 -7.73 -0.89 1.64
CA ALA A 107 -7.85 0.41 2.29
C ALA A 107 -7.51 1.57 1.34
N VAL A 108 -6.39 1.47 0.61
CA VAL A 108 -5.98 2.49 -0.38
C VAL A 108 -7.04 2.68 -1.46
N ILE A 109 -7.61 1.60 -1.99
CA ILE A 109 -8.67 1.66 -3.00
C ILE A 109 -9.90 2.40 -2.43
N HIS A 110 -10.33 2.10 -1.21
CA HIS A 110 -11.47 2.80 -0.60
C HIS A 110 -11.20 4.30 -0.40
N PHE A 111 -10.01 4.68 0.03
CA PHE A 111 -9.64 6.10 0.15
C PHE A 111 -9.57 6.80 -1.21
N ALA A 112 -9.06 6.14 -2.24
CA ALA A 112 -9.06 6.67 -3.60
C ALA A 112 -10.48 6.86 -4.14
N MET A 113 -11.37 5.89 -3.93
CA MET A 113 -12.78 6.02 -4.31
C MET A 113 -13.47 7.17 -3.57
N ALA A 114 -13.24 7.29 -2.25
CA ALA A 114 -13.80 8.39 -1.47
C ALA A 114 -13.29 9.75 -1.98
N ALA A 115 -11.99 9.86 -2.30
CA ALA A 115 -11.42 11.08 -2.88
C ALA A 115 -12.07 11.44 -4.23
N ILE A 116 -12.22 10.46 -5.14
CA ILE A 116 -12.86 10.67 -6.45
C ILE A 116 -14.33 11.10 -6.33
N MET A 117 -15.02 10.71 -5.25
CA MET A 117 -16.42 11.11 -5.04
C MET A 117 -16.55 12.51 -4.43
N LEU A 118 -15.55 12.95 -3.66
CA LEU A 118 -15.58 14.21 -2.93
C LEU A 118 -15.00 15.40 -3.72
N PHE A 119 -14.19 15.14 -4.74
CA PHE A 119 -13.54 16.14 -5.60
C PHE A 119 -13.94 15.95 -7.06
#